data_AF-A0A7Z9SDJ7-F1
#
_entry.id   AF-A0A7Z9SDJ7-F1
#
_cell.length_a   1.000
_cell.length_b   1.000
_cell.length_c   1.000
_cell.angle_alpha   90.00
_cell.angle_beta   90.00
_cell.angle_gamma   90.00
#
_symmetry.space_group_name_H-M   'P 1'
#
loop_
_entity.id
_entity.type
_entity.pdbx_description
1 polymer ?
#
loop_
_entity_poly.entity_id
_entity_poly.type
_entity_poly.pdbx_seq_one_letter_code
_entity_poly.pdbx_strand_id
1 'polypeptide(L)'
;MKIILTLFSLILFSCRPPDQTQAMTMNDISIIPQPSSTQILNTAFDLKSIKGIVLKNGSSEERQIAELFQNLLEPVTVLSISEFISTTLSGALDHIIISLDDNSEIPAEGYKLAVGEH
;
A
#
# COMPACT_ATOMS: atom_id res chain seq x y z
N MET A 1 13.79 -21.29 -49.73
CA MET A 1 14.63 -20.33 -48.97
C MET A 1 13.88 -19.13 -48.37
N LYS A 2 12.53 -19.03 -48.47
CA LYS A 2 11.76 -17.90 -47.90
C LYS A 2 11.12 -18.21 -46.53
N ILE A 3 10.78 -19.48 -46.27
CA ILE A 3 10.10 -19.92 -45.05
C ILE A 3 11.04 -19.98 -43.82
N ILE A 4 12.33 -20.24 -44.04
CA ILE A 4 13.33 -20.32 -42.97
C ILE A 4 13.64 -18.92 -42.38
N LEU A 5 13.54 -17.86 -43.19
CA LEU A 5 13.80 -16.49 -42.74
C LEU A 5 12.67 -15.95 -41.84
N THR A 6 11.43 -16.40 -42.05
CA THR A 6 10.26 -16.00 -41.25
C THR A 6 10.22 -16.60 -39.85
N LEU A 7 10.86 -17.76 -39.61
CA LEU A 7 10.86 -18.39 -38.29
C LEU A 7 11.84 -17.71 -37.30
N PHE A 8 12.88 -17.05 -37.82
CA PHE A 8 13.90 -16.40 -37.00
C PHE A 8 13.43 -15.07 -36.40
N SER A 9 12.40 -14.42 -36.97
CA SER A 9 11.92 -13.13 -36.47
C SER A 9 11.00 -13.22 -35.24
N LEU A 10 10.55 -14.43 -34.85
CA LEU A 10 9.68 -14.62 -33.67
C LEU A 10 10.45 -14.74 -32.35
N ILE A 11 11.76 -14.99 -32.40
CA ILE A 11 12.59 -15.25 -31.21
C ILE A 11 13.09 -13.96 -30.55
N LEU A 12 12.96 -12.81 -31.22
CA LEU A 12 13.45 -11.52 -30.74
C LEU A 12 12.41 -10.68 -29.98
N PHE A 13 11.15 -11.11 -29.94
CA PHE A 13 10.08 -10.42 -29.19
C PHE A 13 9.86 -10.96 -27.77
N SER A 14 10.69 -11.90 -27.30
CA SER A 14 10.60 -12.44 -25.95
C SER A 14 11.40 -11.64 -24.91
N CYS A 15 11.41 -10.31 -25.00
CA CYS A 15 11.85 -9.49 -23.88
C CYS A 15 10.69 -9.38 -22.88
N ARG A 16 10.53 -10.38 -22.01
CA ARG A 16 9.86 -10.14 -20.73
C ARG A 16 10.92 -9.57 -19.79
N PRO A 17 10.85 -8.29 -19.39
CA PRO A 17 11.70 -7.83 -18.30
C PRO A 17 11.43 -8.75 -17.10
N PRO A 18 12.47 -9.25 -16.40
CA PRO A 18 12.22 -9.87 -15.11
C PRO A 18 11.51 -8.83 -14.24
N ASP A 19 10.38 -9.19 -13.64
CA ASP A 19 9.77 -8.42 -12.56
C ASP A 19 10.77 -8.42 -11.38
N GLN A 20 11.80 -7.58 -11.46
CA GLN A 20 12.66 -7.30 -10.33
C GLN A 20 11.91 -6.37 -9.41
N THR A 21 11.03 -6.96 -8.60
CA THR A 21 10.69 -6.36 -7.30
C THR A 21 11.98 -6.47 -6.47
N GLN A 22 12.83 -5.44 -6.55
CA GLN A 22 13.94 -5.33 -5.60
C GLN A 22 13.30 -5.27 -4.20
N ALA A 23 13.59 -6.26 -3.36
CA ALA A 23 13.17 -6.24 -1.98
C ALA A 23 13.91 -5.08 -1.29
N MET A 24 13.27 -3.93 -1.14
CA MET A 24 13.78 -2.84 -0.30
C MET A 24 13.51 -3.20 1.15
N THR A 25 14.53 -3.07 2.01
CA THR A 25 14.30 -3.18 3.45
C THR A 25 13.66 -1.89 3.95
N MET A 26 12.79 -1.95 4.97
CA MET A 26 12.12 -0.73 5.47
C MET A 26 13.11 0.34 5.97
N ASN A 27 14.32 -0.07 6.41
CA ASN A 27 15.39 0.84 6.84
C ASN A 27 15.89 1.76 5.71
N ASP A 28 15.65 1.40 4.45
CA ASP A 28 16.10 2.15 3.28
C ASP A 28 15.04 3.16 2.77
N ILE A 29 13.88 3.24 3.42
CA ILE A 29 12.80 4.16 3.03
C ILE A 29 13.14 5.58 3.50
N SER A 30 13.29 6.50 2.54
CA SER A 30 13.51 7.92 2.82
C SER A 30 12.18 8.65 2.98
N ILE A 31 11.87 9.12 4.19
CA ILE A 31 10.65 9.87 4.51
C ILE A 31 11.00 11.36 4.62
N ILE A 32 10.35 12.18 3.79
CA ILE A 32 10.52 13.64 3.79
C ILE A 32 9.13 14.28 3.91
N PRO A 33 8.89 15.17 4.90
CA PRO A 33 9.82 15.57 5.96
C PRO A 33 10.15 14.42 6.92
N GLN A 34 11.30 14.51 7.60
CA GLN A 34 11.69 13.50 8.57
C GLN A 34 10.66 13.46 9.72
N PRO A 35 10.12 12.28 10.08
CA PRO A 35 9.19 12.17 11.21
C PRO A 35 9.86 12.55 12.53
N SER A 36 9.08 13.08 13.47
CA SER A 36 9.58 13.42 14.82
C SER A 36 10.02 12.20 15.62
N SER A 37 9.44 11.03 15.32
CA SER A 37 9.79 9.74 15.91
C SER A 37 9.58 8.64 14.86
N THR A 38 10.47 7.65 14.85
CA THR A 38 10.36 6.49 13.96
C THR A 38 10.93 5.26 14.66
N GLN A 39 10.19 4.15 14.58
CA GLN A 39 10.67 2.83 14.97
C GLN A 39 10.52 1.92 13.76
N ILE A 40 11.66 1.48 13.19
CA ILE A 40 11.67 0.55 12.06
C ILE A 40 12.05 -0.83 12.59
N LEU A 41 11.21 -1.82 12.29
CA LEU A 41 11.49 -3.22 12.56
C LEU A 41 12.16 -3.84 11.32
N ASN A 42 13.04 -4.83 11.53
CA ASN A 42 13.69 -5.56 10.44
C ASN A 42 12.73 -6.56 9.78
N THR A 43 11.65 -6.05 9.21
CA THR A 43 10.62 -6.83 8.52
C THR A 43 10.39 -6.24 7.13
N ALA A 44 9.75 -7.04 6.27
CA ALA A 44 9.29 -6.62 4.96
C ALA A 44 7.75 -6.63 4.96
N PHE A 45 7.15 -5.73 4.20
CA PHE A 45 5.70 -5.66 4.00
C PHE A 45 5.39 -5.73 2.51
N ASP A 46 4.54 -6.67 2.11
CA ASP A 46 4.09 -6.80 0.72
C ASP A 46 2.83 -5.96 0.50
N LEU A 47 2.93 -4.90 -0.30
CA LEU A 47 1.77 -4.06 -0.64
C LEU A 47 0.65 -4.85 -1.35
N LYS A 48 0.97 -5.92 -2.07
CA LYS A 48 -0.04 -6.76 -2.74
C LYS A 48 -0.87 -7.59 -1.75
N SER A 49 -0.42 -7.70 -0.50
CA SER A 49 -1.16 -8.41 0.55
C SER A 49 -2.35 -7.62 1.11
N ILE A 50 -2.44 -6.31 0.80
CA ILE A 50 -3.55 -5.45 1.25
C ILE A 50 -4.84 -5.83 0.51
N LYS A 51 -5.89 -6.11 1.27
CA LYS A 51 -7.21 -6.52 0.77
C LYS A 51 -8.23 -5.38 0.65
N GLY A 52 -8.04 -4.29 1.37
CA GLY A 52 -8.97 -3.17 1.34
C GLY A 52 -8.59 -2.02 2.25
N ILE A 53 -9.46 -1.02 2.26
CA ILE A 53 -9.38 0.16 3.12
C ILE A 53 -10.61 0.20 4.02
N VAL A 54 -10.38 0.44 5.30
CA VAL A 54 -11.39 0.47 6.35
C VAL A 54 -11.43 1.88 6.96
N LEU A 55 -12.63 2.45 7.03
CA LEU A 55 -12.88 3.72 7.71
C LEU A 55 -13.20 3.42 9.19
N LYS A 56 -12.34 3.84 10.12
CA LYS A 56 -12.49 3.50 11.54
C LYS A 56 -13.75 4.11 12.14
N ASN A 57 -14.04 5.38 11.80
CA ASN A 57 -15.20 6.10 12.29
C ASN A 57 -16.32 6.23 11.24
N GLY A 58 -16.01 5.93 9.97
CA GLY A 58 -16.97 5.99 8.87
C GLY A 58 -17.31 7.41 8.44
N SER A 59 -16.46 8.39 8.74
CA SER A 59 -16.72 9.79 8.38
C SER A 59 -16.55 10.05 6.89
N SER A 60 -17.13 11.16 6.41
CA SER A 60 -17.01 11.57 5.02
C SER A 60 -15.57 11.96 4.64
N GLU A 61 -14.83 12.49 5.60
CA GLU A 61 -13.44 12.90 5.51
C GLU A 61 -12.54 11.68 5.43
N GLU A 62 -12.77 10.66 6.27
CA GLU A 62 -12.07 9.37 6.16
C GLU A 62 -12.31 8.72 4.80
N ARG A 63 -13.53 8.80 4.28
CA ARG A 63 -13.88 8.28 2.95
C ARG A 63 -13.10 8.99 1.84
N GLN A 64 -13.02 10.32 1.88
CA GLN A 64 -12.24 11.10 0.89
C GLN A 64 -10.74 10.72 0.93
N ILE A 65 -10.18 10.53 2.13
CA ILE A 65 -8.80 10.06 2.30
C ILE A 65 -8.65 8.64 1.75
N ALA A 66 -9.61 7.74 2.01
CA ALA A 66 -9.57 6.38 1.50
C ALA A 66 -9.63 6.33 -0.04
N GLU A 67 -10.44 7.17 -0.68
CA GLU A 67 -10.50 7.29 -2.14
C GLU A 67 -9.16 7.78 -2.72
N LEU A 68 -8.47 8.70 -2.02
CA LEU A 68 -7.12 9.12 -2.39
C LEU A 68 -6.13 7.93 -2.37
N PHE A 69 -6.12 7.14 -1.30
CA PHE A 69 -5.26 5.95 -1.21
C PHE A 69 -5.63 4.87 -2.23
N GLN A 70 -6.93 4.66 -2.47
CA GLN A 70 -7.43 3.72 -3.47
C GLN A 70 -6.89 4.07 -4.87
N ASN A 71 -7.00 5.34 -5.27
CA ASN A 71 -6.51 5.82 -6.56
C ASN A 71 -4.98 5.74 -6.66
N LEU A 72 -4.27 6.07 -5.57
CA LEU A 72 -2.80 6.01 -5.53
C LEU A 72 -2.28 4.58 -5.68
N LEU A 73 -2.99 3.61 -5.11
CA LEU A 73 -2.57 2.20 -5.07
C LEU A 73 -3.17 1.35 -6.21
N GLU A 74 -4.07 1.90 -7.02
CA GLU A 74 -4.68 1.21 -8.17
C GLU A 74 -3.67 0.50 -9.09
N PRO A 75 -2.47 1.06 -9.40
CA PRO A 75 -1.48 0.36 -10.22
C PRO A 75 -0.89 -0.89 -9.56
N VAL A 76 -1.00 -1.03 -8.25
CA VAL A 76 -0.44 -2.13 -7.44
C VAL A 76 -1.51 -3.16 -7.10
N THR A 77 -2.68 -2.70 -6.65
CA THR A 77 -3.80 -3.55 -6.22
C THR A 77 -5.12 -2.78 -6.27
N VAL A 78 -6.21 -3.48 -6.58
CA VAL A 78 -7.57 -2.91 -6.55
C VAL A 78 -8.14 -3.07 -5.15
N LEU A 79 -8.36 -1.96 -4.46
CA LEU A 79 -8.82 -1.94 -3.07
C LEU A 79 -10.29 -1.57 -2.99
N SER A 80 -11.06 -2.25 -2.14
CA SER A 80 -12.42 -1.83 -1.77
C SER A 80 -12.38 -0.94 -0.53
N ILE A 81 -13.32 0.01 -0.44
CA ILE A 81 -13.50 0.86 0.75
C ILE A 81 -14.73 0.36 1.50
N SER A 82 -14.56 0.06 2.78
CA SER A 82 -15.63 -0.38 3.67
C SER A 82 -15.70 0.47 4.93
N GLU A 83 -16.92 0.68 5.43
CA GLU A 83 -17.13 1.23 6.76
C GLU A 83 -16.90 0.13 7.79
N PHE A 84 -16.24 0.45 8.90
CA PHE A 84 -15.94 -0.54 9.92
C PHE A 84 -17.23 -1.07 10.57
N ILE A 85 -17.47 -2.38 10.42
CA ILE A 85 -18.52 -3.10 11.15
C ILE A 85 -17.86 -3.81 12.34
N SER A 86 -18.04 -3.22 13.52
CA SER A 86 -17.92 -3.79 14.88
C SER A 86 -16.75 -4.74 15.20
N THR A 87 -15.88 -4.27 16.10
CA THR A 87 -15.13 -4.94 17.21
C THR A 87 -14.39 -6.27 17.00
N THR A 88 -14.54 -6.94 15.85
CA THR A 88 -13.95 -8.25 15.54
C THR A 88 -12.76 -8.17 14.58
N LEU A 89 -12.55 -7.01 13.95
CA LEU A 89 -11.46 -6.75 13.01
C LEU A 89 -10.23 -6.09 13.65
N SER A 90 -10.12 -6.07 14.97
CA SER A 90 -8.89 -5.61 15.66
C SER A 90 -7.64 -6.44 15.34
N GLY A 91 -7.75 -7.43 14.45
CA GLY A 91 -6.65 -8.24 13.90
C GLY A 91 -6.66 -8.39 12.38
N ALA A 92 -7.38 -7.55 11.62
CA ALA A 92 -7.29 -7.56 10.15
C ALA A 92 -6.05 -6.78 9.69
N LEU A 93 -4.90 -7.46 9.76
CA LEU A 93 -3.56 -6.93 9.43
C LEU A 93 -3.34 -6.70 7.93
N ASP A 94 -4.33 -7.04 7.12
CA ASP A 94 -4.34 -6.98 5.66
C ASP A 94 -5.17 -5.80 5.14
N HIS A 95 -5.54 -4.84 5.98
CA HIS A 95 -6.29 -3.64 5.57
C HIS A 95 -5.53 -2.35 5.92
N ILE A 96 -5.71 -1.33 5.10
CA ILE A 96 -5.36 0.05 5.47
C ILE A 96 -6.49 0.57 6.35
N ILE A 97 -6.16 1.07 7.55
CA ILE A 97 -7.14 1.64 8.47
C ILE A 97 -6.95 3.16 8.49
N ILE A 98 -7.98 3.91 8.06
CA ILE A 98 -8.00 5.38 8.14
C ILE A 98 -8.79 5.78 9.38
N SER A 99 -8.20 6.62 10.22
CA SER A 99 -8.75 7.08 11.48
C SER A 99 -8.48 8.56 11.65
N LEU A 100 -9.53 9.38 11.65
CA LEU A 100 -9.47 10.76 12.11
C LEU A 100 -9.90 10.82 13.58
N ASP A 101 -9.11 11.48 14.41
CA ASP A 101 -9.38 11.62 15.85
C ASP A 101 -9.20 13.07 16.27
N ASP A 102 -10.31 13.79 16.34
CA ASP A 102 -10.35 15.21 16.73
C ASP A 102 -9.99 15.44 18.21
N ASN A 103 -9.92 14.37 19.02
CA ASN A 103 -9.53 14.44 20.42
C ASN A 103 -8.06 14.06 20.65
N SER A 104 -7.29 13.88 19.57
CA SER A 104 -5.88 13.53 19.63
C SER A 104 -5.01 14.67 20.15
N GLU A 105 -3.95 14.34 20.89
CA GLU A 105 -2.89 15.29 21.27
C GLU A 105 -1.96 15.64 20.10
N ILE A 106 -2.12 14.96 18.95
CA ILE A 106 -1.34 15.21 17.75
C ILE A 106 -1.74 16.58 17.15
N PRO A 107 -0.78 17.43 16.75
CA PRO A 107 -1.07 18.71 16.09
C PRO A 107 -1.91 18.54 14.82
N ALA A 108 -2.53 19.63 14.35
CA ALA A 108 -3.49 19.62 13.24
C ALA A 108 -3.03 18.89 11.95
N GLU A 109 -1.74 18.94 11.61
CA GLU A 109 -1.16 18.26 10.43
C GLU A 109 -0.31 17.03 10.80
N GLY A 110 -0.25 16.67 12.07
CA GLY A 110 0.51 15.51 12.54
C GLY A 110 -0.24 14.21 12.29
N TYR A 111 0.48 13.10 12.32
CA TYR A 111 -0.09 11.77 12.13
C TYR A 111 0.67 10.70 12.93
N LYS A 112 0.02 9.55 13.09
CA LYS A 112 0.65 8.30 13.55
C LYS A 112 0.48 7.25 12.46
N LEU A 113 1.58 6.65 12.03
CA LEU A 113 1.58 5.54 11.07
C LEU A 113 2.14 4.30 11.75
N ALA A 114 1.45 3.17 11.57
CA ALA A 114 1.92 1.85 11.96
C ALA A 114 1.69 0.87 10.80
N VAL A 115 2.68 0.00 10.57
CA VAL A 115 2.66 -1.00 9.49
C VAL A 115 3.05 -2.35 10.08
N GLY A 116 2.17 -3.35 9.94
CA GLY A 116 2.35 -4.70 10.48
C GLY A 116 1.64 -4.96 11.82
N GLU A 117 1.94 -6.11 12.41
CA GLU A 117 1.48 -6.50 13.76
C GLU A 117 2.14 -5.61 14.83
N HIS A 118 1.35 -5.20 15.83
CA HIS A 118 1.89 -4.60 17.06
C HIS A 118 2.40 -5.69 18.00
#